data_AF-A0A452Y349-F1
#
_entry.id   AF-A0A452Y349-F1
#
_cell.length_a   1.000
_cell.length_b   1.000
_cell.length_c   1.000
_cell.angle_alpha   90.00
_cell.angle_beta   90.00
_cell.angle_gamma   90.00
#
_symmetry.space_group_name_H-M   'P 1'
#
loop_
_entity.id
_entity.type
_entity.pdbx_description
1 polymer ?
#
loop_
_entity_poly.entity_id
_entity_poly.type
_entity_poly.pdbx_seq_one_letter_code
_entity_poly.pdbx_strand_id
1 'polypeptide(L)'
;VLFEQNQWDSLVDQFKQEFYKLYGMTLEPLLNIYLQAGLTALKTPFCFEGNCPKEDPLSLDGFRKLAEPLPFSKQHHSKLVCHITKELMDTENPPLVLPNGYVYSTKALDEMAKKNGGKIICPRTGEECNYTELVKAYIS
;
A
#
# COMPACT_ATOMS: atom_id res chain seq x y z
N VAL A 1 -36.69 -32.40 20.27
CA VAL A 1 -35.71 -33.19 21.03
C VAL A 1 -35.03 -32.23 22.00
N LEU A 2 -35.29 -32.34 23.31
CA LEU A 2 -34.86 -31.37 24.33
C LEU A 2 -33.61 -31.82 25.11
N PHE A 3 -33.09 -33.00 24.77
CA PHE A 3 -31.99 -33.68 25.47
C PHE A 3 -30.97 -34.22 24.47
N GLU A 4 -30.87 -33.58 23.31
CA GLU A 4 -29.85 -33.91 22.31
C GLU A 4 -28.48 -33.46 22.82
N GLN A 5 -27.46 -34.30 22.66
CA GLN A 5 -26.12 -34.05 23.19
C GLN A 5 -25.53 -32.70 22.72
N ASN A 6 -25.84 -32.29 21.48
CA ASN A 6 -25.36 -31.05 20.86
C ASN A 6 -26.00 -29.77 21.45
N GLN A 7 -27.05 -29.89 22.27
CA GLN A 7 -27.70 -28.71 22.88
C GLN A 7 -26.84 -28.06 23.94
N TRP A 8 -25.97 -28.83 24.61
CA TRP A 8 -25.01 -28.29 25.56
C TRP A 8 -24.00 -27.36 24.88
N ASP A 9 -23.49 -27.73 23.71
CA ASP A 9 -22.58 -26.87 22.93
C ASP A 9 -23.27 -25.58 22.51
N SER A 10 -24.52 -25.68 22.03
CA SER A 10 -25.33 -24.51 21.67
C SER A 10 -25.59 -23.58 22.86
N LEU A 11 -25.86 -24.14 24.05
CA LEU A 11 -26.08 -23.36 25.27
C LEU A 11 -24.79 -22.66 25.71
N VAL A 12 -23.65 -23.34 25.62
CA VAL A 12 -22.33 -22.77 25.91
C VAL A 12 -22.03 -21.59 24.96
N ASP A 13 -22.31 -21.73 23.68
CA ASP A 13 -22.09 -20.67 22.70
C ASP A 13 -23.03 -19.48 22.93
N GLN A 14 -24.30 -19.72 23.25
CA GLN A 14 -25.24 -18.66 23.62
C GLN A 14 -24.78 -17.91 24.88
N PHE A 15 -24.32 -18.62 25.91
CA PHE A 15 -23.81 -17.98 27.12
C PHE A 15 -22.58 -17.11 26.83
N LYS A 16 -21.64 -17.60 26.03
CA LYS A 16 -20.47 -16.81 25.60
C LYS A 16 -20.89 -15.55 24.85
N GLN A 17 -21.85 -15.66 23.93
CA GLN A 17 -22.36 -14.51 23.19
C GLN A 17 -22.97 -13.45 24.11
N GLU A 18 -23.81 -13.85 25.05
CA GLU A 18 -24.42 -12.91 26.00
C GLU A 18 -23.39 -12.32 26.96
N PHE A 19 -22.40 -13.11 27.41
CA PHE A 19 -21.29 -12.62 28.22
C PHE A 19 -20.50 -11.52 27.48
N TYR A 20 -20.11 -11.76 26.23
CA TYR A 20 -19.38 -10.76 25.45
C TYR A 20 -20.20 -9.49 25.22
N LYS A 21 -21.51 -9.62 24.91
CA LYS A 21 -22.41 -8.46 24.77
C LYS A 21 -22.51 -7.65 26.06
N LEU A 22 -22.67 -8.32 27.20
CA LEU A 22 -22.80 -7.67 28.51
C LEU A 22 -21.57 -6.83 28.86
N TYR A 23 -20.38 -7.34 28.55
CA TYR A 23 -19.11 -6.64 28.81
C TYR A 23 -18.61 -5.78 27.63
N GLY A 24 -19.39 -5.65 26.55
CA GLY A 24 -19.01 -4.88 25.36
C GLY A 24 -17.79 -5.45 24.62
N MET A 25 -17.51 -6.74 24.76
CA MET A 25 -16.43 -7.44 24.07
C MET A 25 -16.88 -7.98 22.72
N THR A 26 -15.92 -8.14 21.81
CA THR A 26 -16.17 -8.78 20.51
C THR A 26 -16.12 -10.30 20.64
N LEU A 27 -16.91 -11.01 19.82
CA LEU A 27 -16.87 -12.47 19.72
C LEU A 27 -15.52 -12.97 19.18
N GLU A 28 -14.94 -12.21 18.26
CA GLU A 28 -13.60 -12.46 17.76
C GLU A 28 -12.55 -11.74 18.62
N PRO A 29 -11.36 -12.34 18.80
CA PRO A 29 -10.26 -11.66 19.46
C PRO A 29 -9.92 -10.34 18.72
N LEU A 30 -9.78 -9.25 19.47
CA LEU A 30 -9.41 -7.95 18.90
C LEU A 30 -8.14 -8.01 18.03
N LEU A 31 -7.18 -8.86 18.42
CA LEU A 31 -5.97 -9.11 17.62
C LEU A 31 -6.30 -9.58 16.20
N ASN A 32 -7.29 -10.47 16.04
CA ASN A 32 -7.70 -10.97 14.73
C ASN A 32 -8.29 -9.84 13.88
N ILE A 33 -9.19 -9.04 14.47
CA ILE A 33 -9.84 -7.92 13.80
C ILE A 33 -8.78 -6.90 13.33
N TYR A 34 -7.86 -6.50 14.21
CA TYR A 34 -6.81 -5.54 13.86
C TYR A 34 -5.83 -6.10 12.83
N LEU A 35 -5.48 -7.38 12.93
CA LEU A 35 -4.61 -8.05 11.96
C LEU A 35 -5.27 -8.08 10.58
N GLN A 36 -6.53 -8.51 10.48
CA GLN A 36 -7.29 -8.54 9.24
C GLN A 36 -7.46 -7.14 8.64
N ALA A 37 -7.76 -6.13 9.46
CA ALA A 37 -7.87 -4.74 9.01
C ALA A 37 -6.53 -4.24 8.43
N GLY A 38 -5.42 -4.51 9.11
CA GLY A 38 -4.08 -4.17 8.64
C GLY A 38 -3.70 -4.87 7.34
N LEU A 39 -3.93 -6.19 7.26
CA LEU A 39 -3.67 -6.97 6.05
C LEU A 39 -4.54 -6.49 4.87
N THR A 40 -5.80 -6.14 5.12
CA THR A 40 -6.70 -5.58 4.09
C THR A 40 -6.18 -4.25 3.56
N ALA A 41 -5.65 -3.38 4.42
CA ALA A 41 -5.07 -2.10 4.01
C ALA A 41 -3.83 -2.26 3.11
N LEU A 42 -3.02 -3.30 3.37
CA LEU A 42 -1.79 -3.61 2.64
C LEU A 42 -2.03 -4.47 1.38
N LYS A 43 -3.12 -5.23 1.33
CA LYS A 43 -3.38 -6.18 0.23
C LYS A 43 -3.58 -5.46 -1.09
N THR A 44 -2.55 -5.47 -1.94
CA THR A 44 -2.62 -5.00 -3.33
C THR A 44 -2.51 -6.16 -4.31
N PRO A 45 -2.97 -6.02 -5.56
CA PRO A 45 -2.81 -7.07 -6.58
C PRO A 45 -1.34 -7.46 -6.82
N PHE A 46 -0.42 -6.50 -6.70
CA PHE A 46 1.03 -6.72 -6.89
C PHE A 46 1.66 -7.61 -5.81
N CYS A 47 1.05 -7.74 -4.63
CA CYS A 47 1.57 -8.53 -3.50
C CYS A 47 1.61 -10.06 -3.78
N PHE A 48 1.00 -10.50 -4.87
CA PHE A 48 0.94 -11.91 -5.28
C PHE A 48 1.87 -12.22 -6.47
N GLU A 49 2.51 -11.19 -7.04
CA GLU A 49 3.49 -11.34 -8.10
C GLU A 49 4.88 -11.61 -7.50
N GLY A 50 5.73 -12.36 -8.22
CA GLY A 50 7.06 -12.78 -7.76
C GLY A 50 8.07 -11.63 -7.53
N ASN A 51 7.66 -10.38 -7.69
CA ASN A 51 8.49 -9.19 -7.55
C ASN A 51 8.05 -8.28 -6.37
N CYS A 52 7.51 -8.87 -5.31
CA CYS A 52 7.16 -8.12 -4.09
C CYS A 52 8.42 -7.52 -3.45
N PRO A 53 8.39 -6.24 -3.03
CA PRO A 53 9.46 -5.66 -2.22
C PRO A 53 9.65 -6.48 -0.95
N LYS A 54 10.91 -6.71 -0.54
CA LYS A 54 11.21 -7.38 0.74
C LYS A 54 10.69 -6.62 1.97
N GLU A 55 10.42 -5.34 1.81
CA GLU A 55 9.85 -4.46 2.84
C GLU A 55 8.33 -4.63 2.99
N ASP A 56 7.67 -5.29 2.03
CA ASP A 56 6.23 -5.58 2.11
C ASP A 56 5.98 -6.77 3.07
N PRO A 57 5.20 -6.60 4.15
CA PRO A 57 4.84 -7.69 5.05
C PRO A 57 4.13 -8.86 4.33
N LEU A 58 3.45 -8.61 3.21
CA LEU A 58 2.78 -9.63 2.41
C LEU A 58 3.74 -10.44 1.52
N SER A 59 5.04 -10.12 1.53
CA SER A 59 6.08 -10.99 0.97
C SER A 59 6.24 -12.30 1.75
N LEU A 60 5.82 -12.32 3.03
CA LEU A 60 5.86 -13.50 3.87
C LEU A 60 4.64 -14.40 3.61
N ASP A 61 4.90 -15.68 3.34
CA ASP A 61 3.85 -16.65 3.00
C ASP A 61 2.76 -16.81 4.07
N GLY A 62 3.13 -16.66 5.35
CA GLY A 62 2.19 -16.73 6.46
C GLY A 62 1.13 -15.63 6.40
N PHE A 63 1.55 -14.38 6.19
CA PHE A 63 0.62 -13.25 6.07
C PHE A 63 -0.17 -13.31 4.77
N ARG A 64 0.42 -13.80 3.67
CA ARG A 64 -0.28 -13.99 2.40
C ARG A 64 -1.46 -14.96 2.51
N LYS A 65 -1.27 -16.09 3.20
CA LYS A 65 -2.34 -17.08 3.46
C LYS A 65 -3.47 -16.47 4.31
N LEU A 66 -3.12 -15.72 5.36
CA LEU A 66 -4.11 -15.03 6.20
C LEU A 66 -4.87 -13.94 5.45
N ALA A 67 -4.22 -13.30 4.47
CA ALA A 67 -4.82 -12.24 3.67
C ALA A 67 -5.65 -12.75 2.48
N GLU A 68 -5.57 -14.02 2.10
CA GLU A 68 -6.27 -14.62 0.96
C GLU A 68 -7.79 -14.34 0.94
N PRO A 69 -8.56 -14.55 2.02
CA PRO A 69 -10.00 -14.29 2.03
C PRO A 69 -10.37 -12.79 2.12
N LEU A 70 -9.41 -11.90 2.40
CA LEU A 70 -9.67 -10.48 2.62
C LEU A 70 -9.85 -9.73 1.29
N PRO A 71 -10.63 -8.63 1.26
CA PRO A 71 -10.74 -7.81 0.05
C PRO A 71 -9.43 -7.08 -0.26
N PHE A 72 -9.25 -6.68 -1.52
CA PHE A 72 -8.13 -5.82 -1.91
C PHE A 72 -8.32 -4.40 -1.42
N SER A 73 -7.21 -3.75 -1.06
CA SER A 73 -7.16 -2.34 -0.68
C SER A 73 -7.63 -1.47 -1.84
N LYS A 74 -8.64 -0.63 -1.60
CA LYS A 74 -9.16 0.30 -2.60
C LYS A 74 -8.36 1.60 -2.55
N GLN A 75 -7.45 1.77 -3.50
CA GLN A 75 -6.73 3.03 -3.67
C GLN A 75 -7.51 3.97 -4.60
N HIS A 76 -8.28 4.88 -4.03
CA HIS A 76 -9.05 5.88 -4.77
C HIS A 76 -8.18 6.94 -5.46
N HIS A 77 -7.00 7.22 -4.91
CA HIS A 77 -6.09 8.23 -5.43
C HIS A 77 -4.67 7.67 -5.44
N SER A 78 -4.02 7.72 -6.60
CA SER A 78 -2.60 7.44 -6.71
C SER A 78 -1.79 8.62 -6.19
N LYS A 79 -0.79 8.35 -5.36
CA LYS A 79 0.19 9.34 -4.91
C LYS A 79 1.53 8.98 -5.53
N LEU A 80 2.13 9.89 -6.30
CA LEU A 80 3.47 9.67 -6.82
C LEU A 80 4.52 10.07 -5.78
N VAL A 81 5.58 9.28 -5.71
CA VAL A 81 6.74 9.54 -4.89
C VAL A 81 7.97 9.56 -5.78
N CYS A 82 8.78 10.61 -5.67
CA CYS A 82 9.96 10.75 -6.49
C CYS A 82 10.99 9.66 -6.19
N HIS A 83 11.56 9.07 -7.23
CA HIS A 83 12.58 8.04 -7.08
C HIS A 83 13.89 8.56 -6.45
N ILE A 84 14.23 9.84 -6.67
CA ILE A 84 15.48 10.47 -6.21
C ILE A 84 15.32 11.01 -4.79
N THR A 85 14.39 11.95 -4.58
CA THR A 85 14.22 12.62 -3.28
C THR A 85 13.41 11.81 -2.27
N LYS A 86 12.69 10.78 -2.72
CA LYS A 86 11.71 10.03 -1.91
C LYS A 86 10.57 10.88 -1.35
N GLU A 87 10.43 12.11 -1.86
CA GLU A 87 9.33 13.02 -1.49
C GLU A 87 8.10 12.80 -2.37
N LEU A 88 6.94 13.17 -1.84
CA LEU A 88 5.68 13.13 -2.56
C LEU A 88 5.66 14.20 -3.67
N MET A 89 5.05 13.85 -4.78
CA MET A 89 4.86 14.72 -5.94
C MET A 89 3.42 15.24 -5.92
N ASP A 90 3.27 16.53 -5.63
CA ASP A 90 1.98 17.21 -5.46
C ASP A 90 1.91 18.48 -6.33
N THR A 91 1.02 19.40 -5.96
CA THR A 91 0.85 20.68 -6.65
C THR A 91 2.07 21.59 -6.53
N GLU A 92 2.81 21.52 -5.42
CA GLU A 92 4.02 22.34 -5.20
C GLU A 92 5.26 21.67 -5.81
N ASN A 93 5.28 20.33 -5.86
CA ASN A 93 6.36 19.52 -6.39
C ASN A 93 5.88 18.60 -7.53
N PRO A 94 5.42 19.16 -8.66
CA PRO A 94 4.73 18.37 -9.67
C PRO A 94 5.65 17.38 -10.40
N PRO A 95 5.07 16.32 -10.98
CA PRO A 95 5.81 15.37 -11.80
C PRO A 95 6.20 15.95 -13.17
N LEU A 96 7.47 15.80 -13.51
CA LEU A 96 8.06 16.09 -14.82
C LEU A 96 8.55 14.80 -15.48
N VAL A 97 8.29 14.68 -16.78
CA VAL A 97 8.59 13.51 -17.62
C VAL A 97 9.79 13.84 -18.51
N LEU A 98 10.79 12.96 -18.50
CA LEU A 98 11.93 13.01 -19.41
C LEU A 98 11.54 12.47 -20.80
N PRO A 99 12.31 12.77 -21.86
CA PRO A 99 12.08 12.23 -23.20
C PRO A 99 11.98 10.70 -23.27
N ASN A 100 12.63 9.98 -22.35
CA ASN A 100 12.55 8.52 -22.23
C ASN A 100 11.36 7.98 -21.44
N GLY A 101 10.45 8.85 -21.01
CA GLY A 101 9.21 8.48 -20.33
C GLY A 101 9.33 8.28 -18.81
N TYR A 102 10.53 8.42 -18.22
CA TYR A 102 10.66 8.38 -16.76
C TYR A 102 10.22 9.69 -16.11
N VAL A 103 9.65 9.59 -14.91
CA VAL A 103 9.03 10.70 -14.19
C VAL A 103 9.78 10.99 -12.88
N TYR A 104 10.13 12.26 -12.67
CA TYR A 104 10.80 12.76 -11.47
C TYR A 104 10.18 14.09 -11.03
N SER A 105 10.51 14.54 -9.82
CA SER A 105 9.86 15.72 -9.24
C SER A 105 10.60 16.98 -9.68
N THR A 106 9.89 18.10 -9.77
CA THR A 106 10.53 19.39 -10.10
C THR A 106 11.71 19.68 -9.19
N LYS A 107 11.55 19.52 -7.87
CA LYS A 107 12.63 19.73 -6.90
C LYS A 107 13.86 18.85 -7.21
N ALA A 108 13.66 17.57 -7.51
CA ALA A 108 14.76 16.66 -7.81
C ALA A 108 15.51 17.05 -9.08
N LEU A 109 14.78 17.45 -10.13
CA LEU A 109 15.36 17.84 -11.41
C LEU A 109 16.05 19.21 -11.33
N ASP A 110 15.49 20.16 -10.57
CA ASP A 110 16.11 21.47 -10.32
C ASP A 110 17.43 21.33 -9.56
N GLU A 111 17.48 20.49 -8.52
CA GLU A 111 18.70 20.21 -7.78
C GLU A 111 19.75 19.52 -8.65
N MET A 112 19.33 18.60 -9.51
CA MET A 112 20.22 17.93 -10.46
C MET A 112 20.79 18.90 -11.49
N ALA A 113 19.95 19.75 -12.08
CA ALA A 113 20.35 20.75 -13.04
C ALA A 113 21.34 21.77 -12.42
N LYS A 114 21.12 22.20 -11.18
CA LYS A 114 22.05 23.08 -10.44
C LYS A 114 23.43 22.44 -10.26
N LYS A 115 23.49 21.14 -9.98
CA LYS A 115 24.76 20.40 -9.80
C LYS A 115 25.49 20.12 -11.11
N ASN A 116 24.74 19.86 -12.19
CA ASN A 116 25.28 19.41 -13.48
C ASN A 116 25.29 20.52 -14.55
N GLY A 117 25.21 21.79 -14.17
CA GLY A 117 25.32 22.91 -15.10
C GLY A 117 24.18 23.01 -16.12
N GLY A 118 22.95 22.66 -15.72
CA GLY A 118 21.75 22.75 -16.56
C GLY A 118 21.34 21.45 -17.26
N LYS A 119 22.16 20.39 -17.15
CA LYS A 119 21.86 19.07 -17.70
C LYS A 119 21.19 18.16 -16.68
N ILE A 120 20.27 17.33 -17.15
CA ILE A 120 19.60 16.32 -16.35
C ILE A 120 20.00 14.95 -16.86
N ILE A 121 20.42 14.08 -15.94
CA ILE A 121 20.84 12.72 -16.26
C ILE A 121 19.86 11.76 -15.59
N CYS A 122 19.20 10.92 -16.39
CA CYS A 122 18.29 9.93 -15.84
C CYS A 122 19.06 8.88 -15.02
N PRO A 123 18.80 8.69 -13.72
CA PRO A 123 19.55 7.73 -12.89
C PRO A 123 19.29 6.27 -13.26
N ARG A 124 18.27 5.97 -14.08
CA ARG A 124 17.92 4.60 -14.50
C ARG A 124 18.50 4.23 -15.86
N THR A 125 18.55 5.17 -16.80
CA THR A 125 18.99 4.93 -18.18
C THR A 125 20.35 5.57 -18.51
N GLY A 126 20.80 6.54 -17.72
CA GLY A 126 22.01 7.32 -17.98
C GLY A 126 21.88 8.37 -19.08
N GLU A 127 20.67 8.56 -19.61
CA GLU A 127 20.44 9.50 -20.71
C GLU A 127 20.46 10.96 -20.23
N GLU A 128 21.17 11.82 -20.98
CA GLU A 128 21.25 13.25 -20.72
C GLU A 128 20.18 14.00 -21.53
N CYS A 129 19.44 14.89 -20.87
CA CYS A 129 18.47 15.78 -21.50
C CYS A 129 18.59 17.18 -20.92
N ASN A 130 18.10 18.17 -21.68
CA ASN A 130 18.01 19.55 -21.22
C ASN A 130 16.73 19.77 -20.43
N TYR A 131 16.74 20.73 -19.51
CA TYR A 131 15.55 21.10 -18.73
C TYR A 131 14.35 21.50 -19.61
N THR A 132 14.61 22.11 -20.77
CA THR A 132 13.58 22.56 -21.72
C THR A 132 12.82 21.42 -22.40
N GLU A 133 13.37 20.21 -22.40
CA GLU A 133 12.76 19.03 -23.03
C GLU A 133 11.80 18.30 -22.10
N LEU A 134 11.72 18.71 -20.83
CA LEU A 134 10.85 18.11 -19.83
C LEU A 134 9.39 18.52 -20.04
N VAL A 135 8.49 17.56 -19.88
CA VAL A 135 7.05 17.79 -19.98
C VAL A 135 6.38 17.55 -18.63
N LYS A 136 5.47 18.43 -18.22
CA LYS A 136 4.69 18.24 -16.98
C LYS A 136 3.64 17.15 -17.16
N ALA A 137 3.65 16.16 -16.26
CA ALA A 137 2.62 15.14 -16.21
C ALA A 137 1.41 15.61 -15.38
N TYR A 138 0.23 15.21 -15.82
CA TYR A 138 -1.02 15.39 -15.08
C TYR A 138 -1.62 14.01 -14.84
N ILE A 139 -2.10 13.80 -13.61
CA ILE A 139 -2.70 12.54 -13.17
C ILE A 139 -4.15 12.86 -12.82
N SER A 140 -5.07 12.09 -13.38
CA SER A 140 -6.50 12.18 -13.10
C SER A 140 -6.95 11.10 -12.14
#